data_AF-E2AKL2-F1
#
_entry.id   AF-E2AKL2-F1
#
_cell.length_a   1.000
_cell.length_b   1.000
_cell.length_c   1.000
_cell.angle_alpha   90.00
_cell.angle_beta   90.00
_cell.angle_gamma   90.00
#
_symmetry.space_group_name_H-M   'P 1'
#
loop_
_entity.id
_entity.type
_entity.pdbx_description
1 polymer ?
#
loop_
_entity_poly.entity_id
_entity_poly.type
_entity_poly.pdbx_seq_one_letter_code
_entity_poly.pdbx_strand_id
1 'polypeptide(L)' 'YSLSDYNNIMASNFAVDFEKFEIYARETAELYINLYGWYRMPPSVHKVLLHGSNI' A
#
# COMPACT_ATOMS: atom_id res chain seq x y z
N TYR A 1 -7.68 -10.86 -22.13
CA TYR A 1 -7.21 -10.55 -20.76
C TYR A 1 -7.83 -11.57 -19.84
N SER A 2 -7.01 -12.55 -19.44
CA SER A 2 -7.46 -13.79 -18.81
C SER A 2 -7.17 -13.73 -17.30
N LEU A 3 -8.00 -14.40 -16.51
CA LEU A 3 -7.92 -14.56 -15.05
C LEU A 3 -6.52 -14.96 -14.53
N SER A 4 -5.65 -15.49 -15.42
CA SER A 4 -4.25 -15.83 -15.19
C SER A 4 -3.33 -14.63 -14.90
N ASP A 5 -3.66 -13.44 -15.39
CA ASP A 5 -2.83 -12.25 -15.21
C ASP A 5 -2.94 -11.70 -13.78
N TYR A 6 -4.09 -11.96 -13.13
CA TYR A 6 -4.42 -11.46 -11.79
C TYR A 6 -3.64 -12.19 -10.67
N ASN A 7 -3.35 -13.48 -10.83
CA ASN A 7 -2.54 -14.25 -9.88
C ASN A 7 -1.03 -14.00 -10.03
N ASN A 8 -0.57 -13.54 -11.20
CA ASN A 8 0.85 -13.33 -11.49
C ASN A 8 1.45 -12.16 -10.72
N ILE A 9 0.65 -11.17 -10.29
CA ILE A 9 1.17 -9.99 -9.58
C ILE A 9 1.28 -10.24 -8.07
N MET A 10 0.39 -11.08 -7.51
CA MET A 10 0.48 -11.48 -6.10
C MET A 10 1.51 -12.59 -5.87
N ALA A 11 1.86 -13.34 -6.93
CA ALA A 11 2.91 -14.38 -6.90
C ALA A 11 4.25 -13.90 -7.49
N SER A 12 4.32 -12.68 -8.04
CA SER A 12 5.57 -12.17 -8.59
C SER A 12 6.49 -11.83 -7.43
N ASN A 13 7.50 -12.65 -7.24
CA ASN A 13 8.69 -12.37 -6.43
C ASN A 13 9.51 -11.19 -7.02
N PHE A 14 8.82 -10.19 -7.58
CA PHE A 14 9.41 -9.01 -8.19
C PHE A 14 9.82 -8.07 -7.08
N ALA A 15 11.08 -7.65 -7.13
CA ALA A 15 11.64 -6.70 -6.18
C ALA A 15 10.75 -5.45 -6.16
N VAL A 16 10.08 -5.24 -5.02
CA VAL A 16 9.34 -4.01 -4.77
C VAL A 16 10.38 -2.90 -4.71
N ASP A 17 10.20 -1.89 -5.54
CA ASP A 17 10.96 -0.65 -5.45
C ASP A 17 10.51 0.06 -4.16
N PHE A 18 11.30 -0.10 -3.11
CA PHE A 18 10.99 0.40 -1.77
C PHE A 18 10.75 1.91 -1.74
N GLU A 19 11.47 2.68 -2.57
CA GLU A 19 11.32 4.13 -2.66
C GLU A 19 9.97 4.49 -3.26
N LYS A 20 9.59 3.86 -4.37
CA LYS A 20 8.27 4.07 -4.99
C LYS A 20 7.14 3.62 -4.07
N PHE A 21 7.33 2.51 -3.37
CA PHE A 21 6.36 2.02 -2.39
C PHE A 21 6.16 3.03 -1.26
N GLU A 22 7.25 3.55 -0.68
CA GLU A 22 7.18 4.52 0.42
C GLU A 22 6.50 5.83 0.00
N ILE A 23 6.83 6.36 -1.18
CA ILE A 23 6.19 7.56 -1.73
C ILE A 23 4.69 7.33 -1.88
N TYR A 24 4.30 6.22 -2.53
CA TYR A 24 2.90 5.91 -2.78
C TYR A 24 2.11 5.65 -1.48
N ALA A 25 2.73 4.96 -0.51
CA ALA A 25 2.13 4.68 0.79
C ALA A 25 1.88 5.98 1.59
N ARG A 26 2.83 6.93 1.55
CA ARG A 26 2.69 8.26 2.17
C ARG A 26 1.58 9.08 1.52
N GLU A 27 1.57 9.17 0.19
CA GLU A 27 0.52 9.88 -0.56
C GLU A 27 -0.87 9.29 -0.26
N THR A 28 -0.95 7.97 -0.13
CA THR A 28 -2.20 7.28 0.23
C THR A 28 -2.63 7.59 1.67
N ALA A 29 -1.70 7.68 2.62
CA ALA A 29 -2.00 8.06 4.00
C ALA A 29 -2.51 9.50 4.10
N GLU A 30 -1.90 10.42 3.33
CA GLU A 30 -2.36 11.82 3.23
C GLU A 30 -3.77 11.89 2.64
N LEU A 31 -4.02 11.16 1.55
CA LEU A 31 -5.34 11.07 0.93
C LEU A 31 -6.39 10.50 1.89
N TYR A 32 -6.04 9.48 2.67
CA TYR A 32 -6.94 8.90 3.67
C TYR A 32 -7.37 9.95 4.71
N ILE A 33 -6.43 10.74 5.23
CA ILE A 33 -6.74 11.78 6.21
C ILE A 33 -7.63 12.86 5.59
N ASN A 34 -7.35 13.24 4.34
CA ASN A 34 -8.13 14.26 3.62
C ASN A 34 -9.59 13.83 3.37
N LEU A 35 -9.83 12.57 3.02
CA LEU A 35 -11.17 12.06 2.71
C LEU A 35 -11.92 11.54 3.95
N TYR A 36 -11.19 10.95 4.89
CA TYR A 36 -11.75 10.18 5.99
C TYR A 36 -11.11 10.52 7.34
N GLY A 37 -10.63 11.75 7.54
CA GLY A 37 -10.00 12.17 8.80
C GLY A 37 -10.88 12.00 10.05
N TRP A 38 -12.21 11.89 9.86
CA TRP A 38 -13.17 11.57 10.91
C TRP A 38 -13.18 10.09 11.32
N TYR A 39 -12.68 9.19 10.47
CA TYR A 39 -12.60 7.75 10.73
C TYR A 39 -11.15 7.34 11.00
N ARG A 40 -10.91 6.84 12.23
CA ARG A 40 -9.58 6.43 12.65
C ARG A 40 -9.03 5.31 11.75
N MET A 41 -7.83 5.52 11.20
CA MET A 41 -7.14 4.52 10.38
C MET A 41 -6.98 3.20 11.15
N PRO A 42 -7.45 2.06 10.60
CA PRO A 42 -7.30 0.76 11.25
C PRO A 42 -5.82 0.39 11.45
N PRO A 43 -5.46 -0.34 12.52
CA PRO A 43 -4.07 -0.70 12.80
C PRO A 43 -3.36 -1.48 11.68
N SER A 44 -4.08 -2.32 10.93
CA SER A 44 -3.53 -3.03 9.77
C SER A 44 -3.15 -2.09 8.64
N VAL A 45 -4.03 -1.12 8.32
CA VAL A 45 -3.80 -0.10 7.29
C VAL A 45 -2.66 0.83 7.70
N HIS A 46 -2.64 1.27 8.95
CA HIS A 46 -1.56 2.09 9.49
C HIS A 46 -0.19 1.38 9.36
N LYS A 47 -0.12 0.09 9.70
CA LYS A 47 1.11 -0.69 9.53
C LYS A 47 1.56 -0.79 8.08
N VAL A 48 0.64 -1.00 7.13
CA VAL A 48 1.00 -1.08 5.70
C VAL A 48 1.48 0.27 5.19
N LEU A 49 0.75 1.35 5.48
CA LEU A 49 1.02 2.67 4.89
C LEU A 49 2.20 3.40 5.54
N LEU A 50 2.47 3.18 6.83
CA LEU A 50 3.50 3.92 7.57
C LEU A 50 4.67 3.05 8.03
N HIS A 51 4.52 1.73 8.03
CA HIS A 51 5.57 0.79 8.43
C HIS A 51 5.88 -0.28 7.38
N GLY A 52 5.14 -0.35 6.27
CA GLY A 52 5.30 -1.40 5.26
C GLY A 52 6.62 -1.34 4.49
N SER A 53 7.28 -0.17 4.44
CA SER A 53 8.59 0.02 3.81
C SER A 53 9.76 -0.38 4.71
N ASN A 54 9.52 -0.66 6.00
CA ASN A 54 10.52 -0.95 7.01
C ASN A 54 10.42 -2.40 7.54
N ILE A 55 9.94 -3.32 6.69
CA ILE A 55 9.83 -4.76 6.97
C ILE A 55 10.85 -5.53 6.15
#